data_AF-A0A8E2DKA0-F1
#
_entry.id   AF-A0A8E2DKA0-F1
#
_cell.length_a   1.000
_cell.length_b   1.000
_cell.length_c   1.000
_cell.angle_alpha   90.00
_cell.angle_beta   90.00
_cell.angle_gamma   90.00
#
_symmetry.space_group_name_H-M   'P 1'
#
loop_
_entity.id
_entity.type
_entity.pdbx_description
1 polymer ?
#
loop_
_entity_poly.entity_id
_entity_poly.type
_entity_poly.pdbx_seq_one_letter_code
_entity_poly.pdbx_strand_id
1 'polypeptide(L)'
;MPILPPLNDDCTLIVISHLNKRAILSLAHASSVALAALRPYVLRTVSLRRNAEQVNEFCQCVLSQDLAGYIRDLDISPSALYPAGSDPTPGSDDEPKPVIFARALADVLEKSVNLKALKLAGLEILLECEPRIGAALIAHPPHAKLELSGIGERGFVALGSMRSPPNISLQPSPPFNSTMARNIQAGDCITAFLTRNAELFQDVVFGGLISRWLDTFLKSHSLTFPNVHKLVMHPLDMSLRQCAMAFPAVRYLSADWPEPAIADGQVLWPDLLSIEGPSPLVFYAALNYPNIRRIHLWDKYHMEPEDEFAGLCTIMQQRAIAHIA
;
A
#
# COMPACT_ATOMS: atom_id res chain seq x y z
N MET A 1 39.68 -9.25 7.58
CA MET A 1 39.44 -10.66 7.92
C MET A 1 38.18 -11.10 7.20
N PRO A 2 38.17 -12.29 6.58
CA PRO A 2 36.99 -12.79 5.88
C PRO A 2 35.81 -12.93 6.85
N ILE A 3 34.60 -12.62 6.37
CA ILE A 3 33.36 -12.66 7.16
C ILE A 3 33.06 -14.10 7.60
N LEU A 4 33.24 -15.06 6.69
CA LEU A 4 33.07 -16.50 6.90
C LEU A 4 34.31 -17.25 6.38
N PRO A 5 35.31 -17.52 7.23
CA PRO A 5 36.43 -18.38 6.83
C PRO A 5 35.92 -19.79 6.48
N PRO A 6 36.32 -20.43 5.35
CA PRO A 6 37.35 -20.06 4.37
C PRO A 6 36.83 -19.40 3.06
N LEU A 7 35.57 -18.95 3.04
CA LEU A 7 34.95 -18.40 1.84
C LEU A 7 35.57 -17.04 1.47
N ASN A 8 35.68 -16.76 0.17
CA ASN A 8 35.96 -15.41 -0.30
C ASN A 8 34.74 -14.49 -0.04
N ASP A 9 34.96 -13.19 -0.11
CA ASP A 9 33.92 -12.21 0.24
C ASP A 9 32.73 -12.28 -0.72
N ASP A 10 32.94 -12.52 -2.02
CA ASP A 10 31.87 -12.62 -3.02
C ASP A 10 30.92 -13.80 -2.74
N CYS A 11 31.47 -15.01 -2.52
CA CYS A 11 30.69 -16.18 -2.14
C CYS A 11 29.96 -15.95 -0.82
N THR A 12 30.62 -15.28 0.13
CA THR A 12 30.00 -14.94 1.41
C THR A 12 28.81 -14.02 1.22
N LEU A 13 28.93 -12.97 0.41
CA LEU A 13 27.83 -12.03 0.12
C LEU A 13 26.66 -12.72 -0.60
N ILE A 14 26.93 -13.66 -1.50
CA ILE A 14 25.89 -14.48 -2.15
C ILE A 14 25.14 -15.31 -1.10
N VAL A 15 25.86 -16.03 -0.24
CA VAL A 15 25.24 -16.83 0.83
C VAL A 15 24.40 -15.93 1.74
N ILE A 16 24.96 -14.81 2.19
CA ILE A 16 24.27 -13.82 3.02
C ILE A 16 22.99 -13.31 2.35
N SER A 17 23.02 -13.08 1.04
CA SER A 17 21.85 -12.59 0.30
C SER A 17 20.66 -13.56 0.30
N HIS A 18 20.92 -14.84 0.56
CA HIS A 18 19.91 -15.90 0.68
C HIS A 18 19.51 -16.19 2.14
N LEU A 19 20.21 -15.61 3.14
CA LEU A 19 19.85 -15.80 4.53
C LEU A 19 18.63 -14.96 4.91
N ASN A 20 17.76 -15.53 5.74
CA ASN A 20 16.68 -14.76 6.34
C ASN A 20 17.23 -13.77 7.40
N LYS A 21 16.44 -12.75 7.74
CA LYS A 21 16.83 -11.70 8.69
C LYS A 21 17.30 -12.25 10.04
N ARG A 22 16.68 -13.32 10.54
CA ARG A 22 17.05 -13.94 11.82
C ARG A 22 18.45 -14.54 11.76
N ALA A 23 18.77 -15.28 10.70
CA ALA A 23 20.09 -15.87 10.49
C ALA A 23 21.17 -14.78 10.33
N ILE A 24 20.89 -13.71 9.60
CA ILE A 24 21.80 -12.56 9.45
C ILE A 24 22.09 -11.93 10.83
N LEU A 25 21.07 -11.71 11.66
CA LEU A 25 21.25 -11.17 13.00
C LEU A 25 22.07 -12.12 13.89
N SER A 26 21.81 -13.42 13.84
CA SER A 26 22.60 -14.42 14.58
C SER A 26 24.09 -14.37 14.18
N LEU A 27 24.41 -14.25 12.89
CA LEU A 27 25.78 -14.10 12.42
C LEU A 27 26.41 -12.78 12.87
N ALA A 28 25.66 -11.69 12.79
CA ALA A 28 26.10 -10.37 13.24
C ALA A 28 26.39 -10.34 14.75
N HIS A 29 25.62 -11.08 15.56
CA HIS A 29 25.89 -11.23 16.99
C HIS A 29 27.10 -12.11 17.30
N ALA A 30 27.41 -13.08 16.45
CA ALA A 30 28.54 -14.00 16.66
C ALA A 30 29.91 -13.35 16.34
N SER A 31 29.95 -12.31 15.51
CA SER A 31 31.21 -11.69 15.08
C SER A 31 31.05 -10.19 14.80
N SER A 32 31.88 -9.36 15.44
CA SER A 32 31.92 -7.91 15.19
C SER A 32 32.37 -7.56 13.78
N VAL A 33 33.26 -8.38 13.19
CA VAL A 33 33.67 -8.26 11.79
C VAL A 33 32.49 -8.56 10.87
N ALA A 34 31.73 -9.63 11.18
CA ALA A 34 30.53 -9.95 10.42
C ALA A 34 29.47 -8.85 10.56
N LEU A 35 29.29 -8.29 11.76
CA LEU A 35 28.35 -7.19 11.98
C LEU A 35 28.62 -6.01 11.02
N ALA A 36 29.88 -5.56 10.90
CA ALA A 36 30.21 -4.45 10.02
C ALA A 36 29.83 -4.73 8.56
N ALA A 37 30.10 -5.94 8.06
CA ALA A 37 29.77 -6.33 6.69
C ALA A 37 28.28 -6.65 6.47
N LEU A 38 27.57 -7.09 7.52
CA LEU A 38 26.16 -7.49 7.47
C LEU A 38 25.19 -6.33 7.69
N ARG A 39 25.65 -5.19 8.21
CA ARG A 39 24.82 -3.98 8.45
C ARG A 39 23.93 -3.61 7.26
N PRO A 40 24.45 -3.51 6.01
CA PRO A 40 23.61 -3.25 4.84
C PRO A 40 22.44 -4.23 4.70
N TYR A 41 22.66 -5.52 4.98
CA TYR A 41 21.68 -6.57 4.82
C TYR A 41 20.63 -6.56 5.92
N VAL A 42 21.02 -6.25 7.16
CA VAL A 42 20.10 -6.11 8.30
C VAL A 42 19.10 -4.96 8.06
N LEU A 43 19.56 -3.89 7.41
CA LEU A 43 18.80 -2.67 7.15
C LEU A 43 18.01 -2.67 5.84
N ARG A 44 18.10 -3.72 5.02
CA ARG A 44 17.35 -3.80 3.76
C ARG A 44 15.84 -3.69 3.98
N THR A 45 15.33 -4.36 5.00
CA THR A 45 13.89 -4.42 5.30
C THR A 45 13.68 -4.03 6.75
N VAL A 46 13.13 -2.84 6.96
CA VAL A 46 12.92 -2.21 8.26
C VAL A 46 11.42 -2.00 8.49
N SER A 47 10.94 -2.41 9.66
CA SER A 47 9.58 -2.13 10.12
C SER A 47 9.65 -1.55 11.52
N LEU A 48 9.14 -0.33 11.68
CA LEU A 48 9.13 0.46 12.89
C LEU A 48 7.69 0.55 13.37
N ARG A 49 7.41 -0.06 14.53
CA ARG A 49 6.03 -0.31 15.00
C ARG A 49 5.75 0.11 16.43
N ARG A 50 6.78 0.46 17.20
CA ARG A 50 6.62 0.63 18.65
C ARG A 50 6.14 2.02 19.01
N ASN A 51 6.92 3.05 18.67
CA ASN A 51 6.69 4.43 19.10
C ASN A 51 7.60 5.40 18.33
N ALA A 52 7.41 6.70 18.57
CA ALA A 52 8.16 7.79 17.96
C ALA A 52 9.65 7.77 18.33
N GLU A 53 9.99 7.39 19.57
CA GLU A 53 11.37 7.28 20.04
C GLU A 53 12.15 6.23 19.25
N GLN A 54 11.53 5.06 18.99
CA GLN A 54 12.12 4.01 18.15
C GLN A 54 12.46 4.54 16.76
N VAL A 55 11.56 5.33 16.16
CA VAL A 55 11.80 5.89 14.82
C VAL A 55 12.96 6.88 14.85
N ASN A 56 13.01 7.75 15.85
CA ASN A 56 14.12 8.68 16.01
C ASN A 56 15.45 7.95 16.20
N GLU A 57 15.54 7.02 17.16
CA GLU A 57 16.75 6.23 17.42
C GLU A 57 17.24 5.49 16.17
N PHE A 58 16.30 4.89 15.42
CA PHE A 58 16.60 4.27 14.14
C PHE A 58 17.20 5.27 13.15
N CYS A 59 16.55 6.41 12.92
CA CYS A 59 17.03 7.42 11.98
C CYS A 59 18.41 7.95 12.38
N GLN A 60 18.63 8.26 13.66
CA GLN A 60 19.94 8.72 14.16
C GLN A 60 21.03 7.65 13.95
N CYS A 61 20.72 6.38 14.23
CA CYS A 61 21.63 5.27 14.00
C CYS A 61 21.99 5.11 12.51
N VAL A 62 21.00 5.21 11.62
CA VAL A 62 21.20 5.13 10.16
C VAL A 62 22.04 6.30 9.67
N LEU A 63 21.75 7.52 10.12
CA LEU A 63 22.46 8.71 9.69
C LEU A 63 23.90 8.76 10.20
N SER A 64 24.14 8.41 11.46
CA SER A 64 25.49 8.39 12.06
C SER A 64 26.43 7.37 11.41
N GLN A 65 25.89 6.34 10.76
CA GLN A 65 26.66 5.29 10.10
C GLN A 65 26.57 5.36 8.55
N ASP A 66 25.91 6.38 8.01
CA ASP A 66 25.65 6.56 6.58
C ASP A 66 25.02 5.33 5.89
N LEU A 67 24.03 4.73 6.55
CA LEU A 67 23.43 3.46 6.10
C LEU A 67 22.14 3.64 5.30
N ALA A 68 21.68 4.88 5.08
CA ALA A 68 20.38 5.15 4.46
C ALA A 68 20.26 4.56 3.04
N GLY A 69 21.34 4.62 2.25
CA GLY A 69 21.36 4.09 0.88
C GLY A 69 21.15 2.57 0.77
N TYR A 70 21.21 1.83 1.87
CA TYR A 70 20.98 0.38 1.91
C TYR A 70 19.53 -0.02 2.20
N ILE A 71 18.68 0.92 2.61
CA ILE A 71 17.27 0.67 2.91
C ILE A 71 16.52 0.41 1.59
N ARG A 72 15.79 -0.71 1.53
CA ARG A 72 14.97 -1.10 0.38
C ARG A 72 13.48 -1.11 0.70
N ASP A 73 13.11 -1.61 1.87
CA ASP A 73 11.74 -1.65 2.34
C ASP A 73 11.68 -0.95 3.70
N LEU A 74 10.92 0.14 3.78
CA LEU A 74 10.69 0.88 5.02
C LEU A 74 9.19 0.90 5.32
N ASP A 75 8.82 0.41 6.51
CA ASP A 75 7.45 0.37 7.02
C ASP A 75 7.39 1.10 8.36
N ILE A 76 6.74 2.27 8.40
CA ILE A 76 6.46 3.03 9.60
C ILE A 76 4.96 2.95 9.85
N SER A 77 4.59 2.13 10.85
CA SER A 77 3.19 1.87 11.18
C SER A 77 2.56 3.04 11.97
N PRO A 78 1.21 3.12 12.04
CA PRO A 78 0.53 4.19 12.77
C PRO A 78 0.95 4.33 14.24
N SER A 79 1.15 3.23 14.97
CA SER A 79 1.59 3.25 16.37
C SER A 79 2.99 3.86 16.55
N ALA A 80 3.83 3.86 15.51
CA ALA A 80 5.15 4.47 15.56
C ALA A 80 5.12 6.01 15.54
N LEU A 81 3.94 6.62 15.34
CA LEU A 81 3.77 8.06 15.45
C LEU A 81 3.57 8.53 16.90
N TYR A 82 3.26 7.61 17.82
CA TYR A 82 2.86 7.93 19.19
C TYR A 82 4.00 7.66 20.20
N PRO A 83 3.97 8.29 21.38
CA PRO A 83 4.87 7.98 22.48
C PRO A 83 4.77 6.52 22.95
N ALA A 84 5.81 6.06 23.66
CA ALA A 84 5.75 4.78 24.35
C ALA A 84 4.59 4.73 25.38
N GLY A 85 3.73 3.73 25.25
CA GLY A 85 2.61 3.49 26.16
C GLY A 85 1.29 4.15 25.76
N SER A 86 1.27 4.93 24.67
CA SER A 86 0.04 5.52 24.14
C SER A 86 -0.86 4.50 23.45
N ASP A 87 -2.16 4.79 23.44
CA ASP A 87 -3.18 4.05 22.71
C ASP A 87 -3.44 4.75 21.36
N PRO A 88 -3.02 4.15 20.22
CA PRO A 88 -3.21 4.73 18.89
C PRO A 88 -4.65 4.56 18.36
N THR A 89 -5.61 4.11 19.17
CA THR A 89 -6.98 3.89 18.73
C THR A 89 -7.75 5.19 18.50
N PRO A 90 -8.69 5.21 17.53
CA PRO A 90 -9.63 6.31 17.36
C PRO A 90 -10.35 6.68 18.66
N GLY A 91 -10.20 7.93 19.11
CA GLY A 91 -10.86 8.44 20.32
C GLY A 91 -10.00 8.46 21.57
N SER A 92 -8.75 7.99 21.49
CA SER A 92 -7.75 8.28 22.52
C SER A 92 -7.38 9.78 22.52
N ASP A 93 -7.11 10.32 23.71
CA ASP A 93 -6.59 11.69 23.90
C ASP A 93 -5.09 11.79 23.61
N ASP A 94 -4.41 10.67 23.31
CA ASP A 94 -2.99 10.65 22.99
C ASP A 94 -2.70 11.37 21.66
N GLU A 95 -1.86 12.40 21.73
CA GLU A 95 -1.42 13.12 20.54
C GLU A 95 -0.20 12.44 19.87
N PRO A 96 -0.20 12.33 18.53
CA PRO A 96 0.97 11.84 17.80
C PRO A 96 2.14 12.83 17.95
N LYS A 97 3.37 12.33 18.07
CA LYS A 97 4.61 13.13 18.22
C LYS A 97 5.62 12.95 17.07
N PRO A 98 5.23 13.14 15.80
CA PRO A 98 6.14 13.00 14.67
C PRO A 98 7.28 14.01 14.69
N VAL A 99 7.10 15.17 15.34
CA VAL A 99 8.13 16.22 15.48
C VAL A 99 9.46 15.70 16.03
N ILE A 100 9.43 14.62 16.84
CA ILE A 100 10.62 14.02 17.45
C ILE A 100 11.56 13.44 16.37
N PHE A 101 11.01 12.90 15.28
CA PHE A 101 11.79 12.18 14.27
C PHE A 101 11.64 12.70 12.83
N ALA A 102 10.66 13.56 12.53
CA ALA A 102 10.30 13.97 11.17
C ALA A 102 11.50 14.52 10.38
N ARG A 103 12.32 15.37 11.02
CA ARG A 103 13.54 15.91 10.44
C ARG A 103 14.55 14.80 10.08
N ALA A 104 14.84 13.91 11.03
CA ALA A 104 15.78 12.82 10.81
C ALA A 104 15.26 11.82 9.77
N LEU A 105 13.94 11.60 9.72
CA LEU A 105 13.30 10.78 8.69
C LEU A 105 13.44 11.41 7.30
N ALA A 106 13.26 12.73 7.16
CA ALA A 106 13.50 13.41 5.90
C ALA A 106 14.94 13.20 5.41
N ASP A 107 15.92 13.37 6.29
CA ASP A 107 17.34 13.18 5.94
C ASP A 107 17.63 11.71 5.54
N VAL A 108 16.97 10.72 6.16
CA VAL A 108 17.05 9.31 5.75
C VAL A 108 16.42 9.09 4.39
N LEU A 109 15.23 9.64 4.13
CA LEU A 109 14.52 9.47 2.86
C LEU A 109 15.27 10.14 1.69
N GLU A 110 15.84 11.32 1.90
CA GLU A 110 16.68 12.02 0.90
C GLU A 110 17.89 11.16 0.48
N LYS A 111 18.47 10.39 1.40
CA LYS A 111 19.60 9.50 1.11
C LYS A 111 19.20 8.09 0.64
N SER A 112 17.92 7.72 0.73
CA SER A 112 17.43 6.36 0.45
C SER A 112 17.12 6.16 -1.05
N VAL A 113 18.11 6.35 -1.91
CA VAL A 113 17.93 6.30 -3.38
C VAL A 113 17.54 4.93 -3.95
N ASN A 114 17.71 3.86 -3.17
CA ASN A 114 17.42 2.48 -3.58
C ASN A 114 16.11 1.93 -3.03
N LEU A 115 15.20 2.80 -2.56
CA LEU A 115 13.96 2.41 -1.93
C LEU A 115 13.07 1.67 -2.94
N LYS A 116 12.67 0.44 -2.58
CA LYS A 116 11.75 -0.43 -3.32
C LYS A 116 10.32 -0.22 -2.87
N ALA A 117 10.12 -0.30 -1.56
CA ALA A 117 8.82 -0.18 -0.95
C ALA A 117 8.87 0.81 0.21
N LEU A 118 7.89 1.71 0.26
CA LEU A 118 7.66 2.57 1.41
C LEU A 118 6.24 2.40 1.89
N LYS A 119 6.08 2.17 3.18
CA LYS A 119 4.81 2.26 3.89
C LYS A 119 4.96 3.31 4.98
N LEU A 120 4.17 4.37 4.90
CA LEU A 120 4.24 5.50 5.80
C LEU A 120 2.85 5.89 6.28
N ALA A 121 2.66 5.79 7.59
CA ALA A 121 1.44 6.27 8.24
C ALA A 121 1.53 7.75 8.62
N GLY A 122 0.37 8.41 8.65
CA GLY A 122 0.24 9.80 9.11
C GLY A 122 0.97 10.82 8.24
N LEU A 123 0.96 10.62 6.91
CA LEU A 123 1.73 11.48 5.99
C LEU A 123 1.39 12.97 6.17
N GLU A 124 0.12 13.34 6.34
CA GLU A 124 -0.26 14.76 6.45
C GLU A 124 0.39 15.45 7.65
N ILE A 125 0.43 14.78 8.82
CA ILE A 125 1.05 15.31 10.04
C ILE A 125 2.58 15.33 9.89
N LEU A 126 3.15 14.35 9.19
CA LEU A 126 4.59 14.35 8.88
C LEU A 126 4.97 15.53 7.98
N LEU A 127 4.17 15.82 6.95
CA LEU A 127 4.38 16.97 6.06
C LEU A 127 4.17 18.31 6.76
N GLU A 128 3.29 18.36 7.76
CA GLU A 128 3.15 19.53 8.64
C GLU A 128 4.43 19.83 9.40
N CYS A 129 5.05 18.79 9.96
CA CYS A 129 6.26 18.93 10.75
C CYS A 129 7.51 19.15 9.89
N GLU A 130 7.64 18.46 8.76
CA GLU A 130 8.81 18.51 7.89
C GLU A 130 8.42 18.31 6.40
N PRO A 131 8.18 19.40 5.66
CA PRO A 131 7.80 19.35 4.24
C PRO A 131 8.84 18.68 3.33
N ARG A 132 10.12 18.61 3.73
CA ARG A 132 11.18 17.93 2.97
C ARG A 132 10.89 16.45 2.77
N ILE A 133 10.07 15.83 3.63
CA ILE A 133 9.58 14.46 3.40
C ILE A 133 8.89 14.35 2.04
N GLY A 134 8.00 15.29 1.70
CA GLY A 134 7.33 15.31 0.40
C GLY A 134 8.31 15.52 -0.76
N ALA A 135 9.28 16.42 -0.60
CA ALA A 135 10.31 16.66 -1.60
C ALA A 135 11.18 15.40 -1.85
N ALA A 136 11.56 14.69 -0.79
CA ALA A 136 12.32 13.45 -0.88
C ALA A 136 11.54 12.35 -1.62
N LEU A 137 10.24 12.22 -1.36
CA LEU A 137 9.39 11.25 -2.06
C LEU A 137 9.26 11.56 -3.56
N ILE A 138 9.23 12.84 -3.93
CA ILE A 138 9.18 13.26 -5.34
C ILE A 138 10.53 13.02 -6.02
N ALA A 139 11.63 13.32 -5.35
CA ALA A 139 12.99 13.16 -5.89
C ALA A 139 13.38 11.69 -6.04
N HIS A 140 12.98 10.85 -5.07
CA HIS A 140 13.36 9.45 -4.96
C HIS A 140 12.13 8.56 -4.68
N PRO A 141 11.17 8.49 -5.62
CA PRO A 141 9.99 7.66 -5.43
C PRO A 141 10.41 6.18 -5.29
N PRO A 142 9.77 5.40 -4.41
CA PRO A 142 10.02 3.96 -4.34
C PRO A 142 9.75 3.34 -5.71
N HIS A 143 10.62 2.45 -6.19
CA HIS A 143 10.48 1.93 -7.55
C HIS A 143 9.41 0.83 -7.70
N ALA A 144 8.90 0.25 -6.61
CA ALA A 144 7.93 -0.83 -6.67
C ALA A 144 6.61 -0.50 -5.96
N LYS A 145 6.64 0.08 -4.75
CA LYS A 145 5.42 0.23 -3.95
C LYS A 145 5.44 1.45 -3.01
N LEU A 146 4.34 2.18 -2.97
CA LEU A 146 4.12 3.29 -2.05
C LEU A 146 2.76 3.16 -1.36
N GLU A 147 2.78 2.83 -0.06
CA GLU A 147 1.58 2.82 0.79
C GLU A 147 1.59 4.02 1.73
N LEU A 148 0.60 4.88 1.60
CA LEU A 148 0.46 6.09 2.38
C LEU A 148 -0.88 6.08 3.10
N SER A 149 -0.85 6.21 4.42
CA SER A 149 -2.06 6.44 5.21
C SER A 149 -2.04 7.80 5.89
N GLY A 150 -3.21 8.32 6.21
CA GLY A 150 -3.32 9.68 6.74
C GLY A 150 -2.96 10.74 5.70
N ILE A 151 -3.21 10.49 4.41
CA ILE A 151 -2.93 11.46 3.34
C ILE A 151 -4.03 12.54 3.30
N GLY A 152 -3.63 13.81 3.20
CA GLY A 152 -4.53 14.93 2.97
C GLY A 152 -4.06 15.85 1.87
N GLU A 153 -4.47 17.12 1.97
CA GLU A 153 -4.26 18.11 0.91
C GLU A 153 -2.77 18.29 0.59
N ARG A 154 -1.92 18.47 1.62
CA ARG A 154 -0.48 18.64 1.41
C ARG A 154 0.13 17.39 0.78
N GLY A 155 -0.30 16.21 1.22
CA GLY A 155 0.13 14.95 0.64
C GLY A 155 -0.25 14.81 -0.83
N PHE A 156 -1.50 15.09 -1.22
CA PHE A 156 -1.94 15.03 -2.61
C PHE A 156 -1.22 16.05 -3.49
N VAL A 157 -1.01 17.27 -2.99
CA VAL A 157 -0.24 18.31 -3.71
C VAL A 157 1.21 17.86 -3.93
N ALA A 158 1.86 17.29 -2.91
CA ALA A 158 3.22 16.77 -3.03
C ALA A 158 3.29 15.63 -4.06
N LEU A 159 2.40 14.63 -3.96
CA LEU A 159 2.35 13.51 -4.89
C LEU A 159 1.99 13.94 -6.32
N GLY A 160 1.21 15.02 -6.48
CA GLY A 160 0.88 15.63 -7.78
C GLY A 160 2.10 15.93 -8.65
N SER A 161 3.26 16.15 -8.04
CA SER A 161 4.51 16.47 -8.73
C SER A 161 5.36 15.24 -9.09
N MET A 162 4.94 14.03 -8.70
CA MET A 162 5.65 12.79 -9.01
C MET A 162 5.48 12.43 -10.50
N ARG A 163 6.59 12.15 -11.21
CA ARG A 163 6.58 11.86 -12.65
C ARG A 163 6.34 10.38 -13.00
N SER A 164 6.68 9.48 -12.08
CA SER A 164 6.60 8.03 -12.26
C SER A 164 6.11 7.38 -10.98
N PRO A 165 4.79 7.39 -10.71
CA PRO A 165 4.25 6.82 -9.49
C PRO A 165 4.41 5.28 -9.50
N PRO A 166 4.83 4.67 -8.38
CA PRO A 166 4.81 3.22 -8.23
C PRO A 166 3.39 2.68 -8.02
N ASN A 167 3.29 1.37 -7.80
CA ASN A 167 2.07 0.77 -7.28
C ASN A 167 1.68 1.47 -5.98
N ILE A 168 0.47 2.03 -5.95
CA ILE A 168 0.09 2.99 -4.93
C ILE A 168 -1.04 2.48 -4.07
N SER A 169 -0.95 2.74 -2.77
CA SER A 169 -2.03 2.53 -1.83
C SER A 169 -2.25 3.81 -1.05
N LEU A 170 -3.38 4.44 -1.26
CA LEU A 170 -3.75 5.72 -0.66
C LEU A 170 -4.92 5.53 0.29
N GLN A 171 -4.66 5.77 1.57
CA GLN A 171 -5.66 5.77 2.62
C GLN A 171 -5.75 7.19 3.20
N PRO A 172 -6.74 7.98 2.79
CA PRO A 172 -6.96 9.31 3.34
C PRO A 172 -7.05 9.31 4.87
N SER A 173 -6.67 10.41 5.50
CA SER A 173 -6.87 10.56 6.95
C SER A 173 -8.33 10.36 7.32
N PRO A 174 -8.64 9.66 8.42
CA PRO A 174 -10.01 9.51 8.87
C PRO A 174 -10.65 10.90 9.07
N PRO A 175 -11.97 11.01 8.91
CA PRO A 175 -12.69 12.28 8.91
C PRO A 175 -12.82 12.92 10.31
N PHE A 176 -11.79 12.85 11.16
CA PHE A 176 -11.76 13.60 12.41
C PHE A 176 -11.82 15.11 12.17
N ASN A 177 -11.36 15.57 11.00
CA ASN A 177 -11.51 16.95 10.55
C ASN A 177 -12.51 17.07 9.40
N SER A 178 -13.68 17.65 9.67
CA SER A 178 -14.75 17.86 8.68
C SER A 178 -14.30 18.68 7.46
N THR A 179 -13.31 19.57 7.61
CA THR A 179 -12.80 20.39 6.50
C THR A 179 -11.99 19.57 5.52
N MET A 180 -11.13 18.66 6.01
CA MET A 180 -10.32 17.81 5.15
C MET A 180 -11.17 16.83 4.35
N ALA A 181 -12.18 16.23 4.99
CA ALA A 181 -13.15 15.38 4.30
C ALA A 181 -13.89 16.16 3.19
N ARG A 182 -14.29 17.41 3.47
CA ARG A 182 -14.90 18.29 2.47
C ARG A 182 -13.95 18.64 1.32
N ASN A 183 -12.68 18.97 1.59
CA ASN A 183 -11.72 19.30 0.53
C ASN A 183 -11.41 18.11 -0.37
N ILE A 184 -11.26 16.92 0.21
CA ILE A 184 -11.09 15.67 -0.54
C ILE A 184 -12.33 15.37 -1.38
N GLN A 185 -13.53 15.58 -0.83
CA GLN A 185 -14.79 15.41 -1.56
C GLN A 185 -14.98 16.46 -2.67
N ALA A 186 -14.57 17.71 -2.42
CA ALA A 186 -14.57 18.78 -3.43
C ALA A 186 -13.58 18.47 -4.55
N GLY A 187 -12.48 17.78 -4.23
CA GLY A 187 -11.63 17.13 -5.20
C GLY A 187 -10.46 17.96 -5.72
N ASP A 188 -10.30 19.21 -5.29
CA ASP A 188 -9.33 20.13 -5.88
C ASP A 188 -7.89 19.57 -5.85
N CYS A 189 -7.47 18.98 -4.72
CA CYS A 189 -6.12 18.43 -4.56
C CYS A 189 -5.94 17.03 -5.18
N ILE A 190 -6.98 16.20 -5.18
CA ILE A 190 -6.95 14.82 -5.68
C ILE A 190 -7.02 14.78 -7.21
N THR A 191 -7.85 15.65 -7.80
CA THR A 191 -8.12 15.66 -9.24
C THR A 191 -6.83 15.80 -10.02
N ALA A 192 -6.01 16.81 -9.70
CA ALA A 192 -4.76 17.05 -10.40
C ALA A 192 -3.79 15.86 -10.31
N PHE A 193 -3.70 15.21 -9.14
CA PHE A 193 -2.84 14.06 -8.95
C PHE A 193 -3.32 12.84 -9.75
N LEU A 194 -4.60 12.46 -9.62
CA LEU A 194 -5.12 11.26 -10.27
C LEU A 194 -5.23 11.41 -11.78
N THR A 195 -5.71 12.55 -12.28
CA THR A 195 -5.83 12.80 -13.73
C THR A 195 -4.47 12.78 -14.43
N ARG A 196 -3.44 13.40 -13.83
CA ARG A 196 -2.09 13.46 -14.40
C ARG A 196 -1.42 12.09 -14.48
N ASN A 197 -1.72 11.19 -13.55
CA ASN A 197 -1.03 9.92 -13.40
C ASN A 197 -1.87 8.72 -13.86
N ALA A 198 -3.07 8.94 -14.40
CA ALA A 198 -4.05 7.89 -14.66
C ALA A 198 -3.52 6.76 -15.56
N GLU A 199 -2.70 7.11 -16.56
CA GLU A 199 -2.08 6.16 -17.48
C GLU A 199 -0.89 5.40 -16.88
N LEU A 200 -0.32 5.87 -15.78
CA LEU A 200 0.89 5.28 -15.18
C LEU A 200 0.56 4.24 -14.11
N PHE A 201 -0.65 4.28 -13.54
CA PHE A 201 -1.04 3.36 -12.49
C PHE A 201 -1.27 1.94 -13.01
N GLN A 202 -0.77 0.95 -12.25
CA GLN A 202 -0.94 -0.48 -12.52
C GLN A 202 -1.67 -1.19 -11.38
N ASP A 203 -1.19 -0.99 -10.15
CA ASP A 203 -1.87 -1.47 -8.95
C ASP A 203 -2.27 -0.29 -8.08
N VAL A 204 -3.56 -0.18 -7.77
CA VAL A 204 -4.10 0.87 -6.93
C VAL A 204 -4.92 0.31 -5.78
N VAL A 205 -4.70 0.88 -4.60
CA VAL A 205 -5.57 0.71 -3.43
C VAL A 205 -6.10 2.08 -3.04
N PHE A 206 -7.41 2.27 -3.10
CA PHE A 206 -8.07 3.53 -2.76
C PHE A 206 -8.98 3.33 -1.55
N GLY A 207 -8.77 4.15 -0.51
CA GLY A 207 -9.68 4.21 0.63
C GLY A 207 -11.00 4.90 0.28
N GLY A 208 -12.04 4.69 1.09
CA GLY A 208 -13.41 5.15 0.84
C GLY A 208 -13.59 6.61 0.43
N LEU A 209 -12.84 7.55 1.02
CA LEU A 209 -12.97 8.96 0.63
C LEU A 209 -12.56 9.21 -0.84
N ILE A 210 -11.58 8.47 -1.36
CA ILE A 210 -11.19 8.53 -2.78
C ILE A 210 -12.27 7.88 -3.64
N SER A 211 -12.88 6.78 -3.17
CA SER A 211 -13.99 6.13 -3.87
C SER A 211 -15.19 7.08 -4.07
N ARG A 212 -15.61 7.77 -3.01
CA ARG A 212 -16.69 8.78 -3.06
C ARG A 212 -16.38 9.94 -3.99
N TRP A 213 -15.13 10.43 -3.94
CA TRP A 213 -14.69 11.46 -4.86
C TRP A 213 -14.75 10.97 -6.30
N LEU A 214 -14.24 9.76 -6.60
CA LEU A 214 -14.30 9.17 -7.93
C LEU A 214 -15.74 9.03 -8.43
N ASP A 215 -16.67 8.55 -7.60
CA ASP A 215 -18.09 8.46 -7.95
C ASP A 215 -18.66 9.80 -8.40
N THR A 216 -18.44 10.84 -7.57
CA THR A 216 -18.90 12.20 -7.84
C THR A 216 -18.23 12.80 -9.09
N PHE A 217 -16.93 12.61 -9.23
CA PHE A 217 -16.13 13.14 -10.33
C PHE A 217 -16.55 12.52 -11.67
N LEU A 218 -16.69 11.20 -11.70
CA LEU A 218 -17.01 10.42 -12.90
C LEU A 218 -18.46 10.63 -13.39
N LYS A 219 -19.36 11.18 -12.55
CA LYS A 219 -20.70 11.60 -12.98
C LYS A 219 -20.68 12.84 -13.87
N SER A 220 -19.65 13.68 -13.73
CA SER A 220 -19.53 14.96 -14.45
C SER A 220 -18.38 14.98 -15.45
N HIS A 221 -17.44 14.04 -15.35
CA HIS A 221 -16.21 14.02 -16.15
C HIS A 221 -15.87 12.58 -16.59
N SER A 222 -15.16 12.45 -17.70
CA SER A 222 -14.55 11.19 -18.11
C SER A 222 -13.13 11.08 -17.56
N LEU A 223 -12.85 10.06 -16.76
CA LEU A 223 -11.49 9.68 -16.34
C LEU A 223 -11.35 8.16 -16.46
N THR A 224 -10.24 7.73 -17.06
CA THR A 224 -9.95 6.32 -17.25
C THR A 224 -8.53 6.02 -16.79
N PHE A 225 -8.34 4.81 -16.26
CA PHE A 225 -7.11 4.27 -15.72
C PHE A 225 -6.78 3.00 -16.52
N PRO A 226 -6.31 3.16 -17.78
CA PRO A 226 -6.28 2.08 -18.76
C PRO A 226 -5.34 0.94 -18.40
N ASN A 227 -4.34 1.18 -17.56
CA ASN A 227 -3.30 0.22 -17.20
C ASN A 227 -3.48 -0.41 -15.81
N VAL A 228 -4.57 -0.07 -15.09
CA VAL A 228 -4.81 -0.62 -13.77
C VAL A 228 -5.30 -2.06 -13.87
N HIS A 229 -4.46 -3.00 -13.44
CA HIS A 229 -4.74 -4.43 -13.41
C HIS A 229 -5.17 -4.92 -12.03
N LYS A 230 -4.75 -4.23 -10.97
CA LYS A 230 -5.16 -4.53 -9.59
C LYS A 230 -5.87 -3.33 -8.99
N LEU A 231 -7.13 -3.51 -8.64
CA LEU A 231 -7.97 -2.51 -8.00
C LEU A 231 -8.44 -3.02 -6.64
N VAL A 232 -8.11 -2.26 -5.59
CA VAL A 232 -8.63 -2.48 -4.24
C VAL A 232 -9.35 -1.21 -3.80
N MET A 233 -10.64 -1.28 -3.47
CA MET A 233 -11.44 -0.10 -3.14
C MET A 233 -12.46 -0.38 -2.03
N HIS A 234 -12.23 0.19 -0.85
CA HIS A 234 -13.02 -0.10 0.35
C HIS A 234 -13.46 1.17 1.09
N PRO A 235 -14.77 1.50 1.13
CA PRO A 235 -15.85 0.98 0.29
C PRO A 235 -15.75 1.37 -1.20
N LEU A 236 -16.54 0.71 -2.05
CA LEU A 236 -16.77 1.08 -3.44
C LEU A 236 -18.10 1.83 -3.58
N ASP A 237 -18.05 3.17 -3.63
CA ASP A 237 -19.22 4.05 -3.60
C ASP A 237 -19.86 4.34 -4.99
N MET A 238 -19.32 3.81 -6.09
CA MET A 238 -19.82 4.04 -7.47
C MET A 238 -20.40 2.78 -8.12
N SER A 239 -21.18 2.91 -9.20
CA SER A 239 -21.74 1.75 -9.94
C SER A 239 -20.62 0.82 -10.51
N LEU A 240 -20.80 -0.52 -10.59
CA LEU A 240 -19.79 -1.44 -11.14
C LEU A 240 -19.49 -1.11 -12.60
N ARG A 241 -20.52 -0.69 -13.35
CA ARG A 241 -20.38 -0.25 -14.73
C ARG A 241 -19.48 0.99 -14.84
N GLN A 242 -19.71 1.99 -13.99
CA GLN A 242 -18.87 3.19 -13.92
C GLN A 242 -17.44 2.86 -13.47
N CYS A 243 -17.29 1.95 -12.51
CA CYS A 243 -16.00 1.42 -12.10
C CYS A 243 -15.28 0.73 -13.26
N ALA A 244 -15.99 -0.11 -14.04
CA ALA A 244 -15.40 -0.80 -15.18
C ALA A 244 -15.02 0.15 -16.34
N MET A 245 -15.82 1.19 -16.58
CA MET A 245 -15.48 2.24 -17.54
C MET A 245 -14.22 3.01 -17.10
N ALA A 246 -14.09 3.29 -15.80
CA ALA A 246 -12.91 3.96 -15.26
C ALA A 246 -11.68 3.04 -15.22
N PHE A 247 -11.84 1.75 -14.97
CA PHE A 247 -10.75 0.78 -14.82
C PHE A 247 -10.96 -0.42 -15.76
N PRO A 248 -10.79 -0.26 -17.08
CA PRO A 248 -11.18 -1.28 -18.06
C PRO A 248 -10.28 -2.53 -18.05
N ALA A 249 -9.04 -2.44 -17.59
CA ALA A 249 -8.04 -3.51 -17.66
C ALA A 249 -7.88 -4.33 -16.35
N VAL A 250 -8.87 -4.27 -15.45
CA VAL A 250 -8.79 -4.93 -14.14
C VAL A 250 -8.77 -6.45 -14.28
N ARG A 251 -7.79 -7.07 -13.63
CA ARG A 251 -7.60 -8.53 -13.51
C ARG A 251 -7.76 -9.02 -12.08
N TYR A 252 -7.55 -8.14 -11.10
CA TYR A 252 -7.80 -8.38 -9.68
C TYR A 252 -8.69 -7.27 -9.14
N LEU A 253 -9.87 -7.63 -8.64
CA LEU A 253 -10.79 -6.72 -7.97
C LEU A 253 -10.95 -7.11 -6.50
N SER A 254 -10.77 -6.16 -5.59
CA SER A 254 -11.11 -6.29 -4.18
C SER A 254 -11.97 -5.10 -3.79
N ALA A 255 -13.26 -5.30 -3.51
CA ALA A 255 -14.17 -4.19 -3.24
C ALA A 255 -15.28 -4.53 -2.25
N ASP A 256 -15.62 -3.57 -1.38
CA ASP A 256 -16.80 -3.65 -0.52
C ASP A 256 -17.97 -3.01 -1.25
N TRP A 257 -18.94 -3.85 -1.61
CA TRP A 257 -20.02 -3.50 -2.52
C TRP A 257 -21.38 -3.75 -1.85
N PRO A 258 -22.14 -2.69 -1.53
CA PRO A 258 -23.35 -2.82 -0.71
C PRO A 258 -24.64 -3.23 -1.45
N GLU A 259 -24.70 -3.31 -2.80
CA GLU A 259 -26.00 -3.45 -3.51
C GLU A 259 -26.15 -4.57 -4.56
N PRO A 260 -27.39 -5.04 -4.82
CA PRO A 260 -27.69 -6.12 -5.78
C PRO A 260 -27.90 -5.63 -7.24
N ALA A 261 -27.46 -4.42 -7.61
CA ALA A 261 -27.76 -3.76 -8.89
C ALA A 261 -27.08 -4.36 -10.13
N ILE A 262 -26.79 -5.66 -10.13
CA ILE A 262 -26.17 -6.36 -11.25
C ILE A 262 -27.23 -7.17 -11.99
N ALA A 263 -28.21 -6.45 -12.53
CA ALA A 263 -29.33 -7.02 -13.26
C ALA A 263 -29.02 -7.27 -14.76
N ASP A 264 -27.92 -6.73 -15.29
CA ASP A 264 -27.74 -6.63 -16.74
C ASP A 264 -26.98 -7.80 -17.39
N GLY A 265 -26.46 -8.76 -16.60
CA GLY A 265 -25.72 -9.93 -17.12
C GLY A 265 -24.50 -9.60 -17.99
N GLN A 266 -24.08 -8.34 -18.05
CA GLN A 266 -23.00 -7.88 -18.91
C GLN A 266 -21.64 -8.14 -18.26
N VAL A 267 -20.73 -8.77 -19.01
CA VAL A 267 -19.35 -8.97 -18.59
C VAL A 267 -18.61 -7.64 -18.64
N LEU A 268 -18.33 -7.06 -17.46
CA LEU A 268 -17.68 -5.73 -17.38
C LEU A 268 -16.15 -5.77 -17.50
N TRP A 269 -15.54 -6.88 -17.10
CA TRP A 269 -14.10 -7.12 -17.14
C TRP A 269 -13.80 -8.51 -17.71
N PRO A 270 -13.69 -8.64 -19.04
CA PRO A 270 -13.47 -9.94 -19.68
C PRO A 270 -12.23 -10.70 -19.18
N ASP A 271 -11.21 -9.95 -18.73
CA ASP A 271 -9.92 -10.47 -18.25
C ASP A 271 -9.85 -10.64 -16.72
N LEU A 272 -10.97 -10.59 -15.99
CA LEU A 272 -10.97 -10.71 -14.54
C LEU A 272 -10.52 -12.13 -14.11
N LEU A 273 -9.42 -12.22 -13.36
CA LEU A 273 -8.81 -13.48 -12.90
C LEU A 273 -9.01 -13.74 -11.41
N SER A 274 -9.15 -12.68 -10.62
CA SER A 274 -9.23 -12.76 -9.17
C SER A 274 -10.24 -11.77 -8.64
N ILE A 275 -11.07 -12.23 -7.71
CA ILE A 275 -12.00 -11.37 -6.99
C ILE A 275 -11.94 -11.59 -5.49
N GLU A 276 -12.09 -10.51 -4.76
CA GLU A 276 -12.15 -10.46 -3.31
C GLU A 276 -13.29 -9.52 -2.88
N GLY A 277 -14.10 -9.91 -1.89
CA GLY A 277 -15.18 -9.06 -1.43
C GLY A 277 -16.24 -9.78 -0.59
N PRO A 278 -17.38 -9.11 -0.34
CA PRO A 278 -18.53 -9.73 0.29
C PRO A 278 -19.16 -10.78 -0.65
N SER A 279 -19.90 -11.70 -0.05
CA SER A 279 -20.45 -12.88 -0.74
C SER A 279 -21.25 -12.51 -2.00
N PRO A 280 -22.18 -11.53 -2.00
CA PRO A 280 -22.95 -11.17 -3.19
C PRO A 280 -22.10 -10.78 -4.41
N LEU A 281 -21.03 -10.01 -4.19
CA LEU A 281 -20.11 -9.60 -5.27
C LEU A 281 -19.37 -10.81 -5.85
N VAL A 282 -18.89 -11.68 -4.96
CA VAL A 282 -18.16 -12.88 -5.35
C VAL A 282 -19.04 -13.86 -6.12
N PHE A 283 -20.29 -14.10 -5.68
CA PHE A 283 -21.24 -14.95 -6.40
C PHE A 283 -21.56 -14.42 -7.78
N TYR A 284 -21.87 -13.13 -7.87
CA TYR A 284 -22.09 -12.49 -9.17
C TYR A 284 -20.90 -12.71 -10.10
N ALA A 285 -19.69 -12.49 -9.61
CA ALA A 285 -18.50 -12.65 -10.42
C ALA A 285 -18.26 -14.11 -10.82
N ALA A 286 -18.48 -15.06 -9.91
CA ALA A 286 -18.41 -16.49 -10.19
C ALA A 286 -19.49 -16.96 -11.18
N LEU A 287 -20.62 -16.28 -11.33
CA LEU A 287 -21.60 -16.62 -12.36
C LEU A 287 -21.23 -16.03 -13.73
N ASN A 288 -20.74 -14.79 -13.75
CA ASN A 288 -20.62 -14.01 -15.00
C ASN A 288 -19.21 -14.00 -15.61
N TYR A 289 -18.17 -14.38 -14.85
CA TYR A 289 -16.78 -14.27 -15.30
C TYR A 289 -16.11 -15.64 -15.34
N PRO A 290 -16.16 -16.35 -16.48
CA PRO A 290 -15.65 -17.72 -16.59
C PRO A 290 -14.14 -17.82 -16.35
N ASN A 291 -13.40 -16.72 -16.53
CA ASN A 291 -11.95 -16.66 -16.39
C ASN A 291 -11.45 -16.52 -14.93
N ILE A 292 -12.35 -16.32 -13.96
CA ILE A 292 -11.95 -16.21 -12.55
C ILE A 292 -11.34 -17.52 -12.05
N ARG A 293 -10.17 -17.41 -11.44
CA ARG A 293 -9.38 -18.51 -10.87
C ARG A 293 -9.19 -18.42 -9.37
N ARG A 294 -9.32 -17.20 -8.81
CA ARG A 294 -9.11 -16.94 -7.39
C ARG A 294 -10.28 -16.17 -6.82
N ILE A 295 -10.79 -16.65 -5.71
CA ILE A 295 -11.93 -16.09 -5.01
C ILE A 295 -11.55 -15.98 -3.54
N HIS A 296 -11.78 -14.81 -2.94
CA HIS A 296 -11.61 -14.58 -1.52
C HIS A 296 -12.87 -13.92 -0.94
N LEU A 297 -13.49 -14.58 0.03
CA LEU A 297 -14.69 -14.11 0.72
C LEU A 297 -14.27 -13.45 2.04
N TRP A 298 -14.79 -12.26 2.33
CA TRP A 298 -14.57 -11.62 3.63
C TRP A 298 -15.54 -12.08 4.72
N ASP A 299 -16.76 -12.43 4.32
CA ASP A 299 -17.82 -12.78 5.25
C ASP A 299 -17.54 -14.14 5.86
N LYS A 300 -16.95 -14.15 7.06
CA LYS A 300 -16.69 -15.39 7.81
C LYS A 300 -17.90 -15.87 8.61
N TYR A 301 -18.96 -15.08 8.76
CA TYR A 301 -19.93 -15.26 9.86
C TYR A 301 -21.42 -15.03 9.54
N HIS A 302 -21.81 -14.76 8.29
CA HIS A 302 -23.22 -14.48 7.94
C HIS A 302 -23.83 -15.40 6.88
N MET A 303 -23.05 -16.32 6.31
CA MET A 303 -23.64 -17.35 5.46
C MET A 303 -24.25 -18.43 6.35
N GLU A 304 -25.46 -18.90 6.04
CA GLU A 304 -25.78 -20.30 6.32
C GLU A 304 -24.73 -21.11 5.54
N PRO A 305 -23.70 -21.67 6.22
CA PRO A 305 -22.43 -22.00 5.56
C PRO A 305 -22.55 -23.07 4.48
N GLU A 306 -23.68 -23.78 4.47
CA GLU A 306 -23.91 -24.94 3.62
C GLU A 306 -24.41 -24.56 2.22
N ASP A 307 -25.20 -23.49 2.06
CA ASP A 307 -25.90 -23.25 0.78
C ASP A 307 -25.10 -22.39 -0.20
N GLU A 308 -24.61 -21.24 0.25
CA GLU A 308 -23.86 -20.33 -0.61
C GLU A 308 -22.51 -20.94 -1.00
N PHE A 309 -21.70 -21.37 -0.03
CA PHE A 309 -20.39 -21.96 -0.33
C PHE A 309 -20.50 -23.21 -1.21
N ALA A 310 -21.49 -24.09 -0.99
CA ALA A 310 -21.73 -25.23 -1.87
C ALA A 310 -22.14 -24.79 -3.29
N GLY A 311 -22.97 -23.75 -3.40
CA GLY A 311 -23.29 -23.11 -4.68
C GLY A 311 -22.03 -22.62 -5.41
N LEU A 312 -21.13 -21.94 -4.70
CA LEU A 312 -19.87 -21.45 -5.25
C LEU A 312 -18.95 -22.61 -5.69
N CYS A 313 -18.83 -23.65 -4.85
CA CYS A 313 -18.09 -24.85 -5.19
C CYS A 313 -18.66 -25.53 -6.44
N THR A 314 -19.99 -25.63 -6.55
CA THR A 314 -20.67 -26.22 -7.71
C THR A 314 -20.36 -25.43 -8.97
N ILE A 315 -20.48 -24.10 -8.93
CA ILE A 315 -20.14 -23.20 -10.04
C ILE A 315 -18.67 -23.39 -10.44
N MET A 316 -17.76 -23.46 -9.48
CA MET A 316 -16.33 -23.61 -9.73
C MET A 316 -15.96 -24.99 -10.27
N GLN A 317 -16.63 -26.06 -9.83
CA GLN A 317 -16.42 -27.43 -10.33
C GLN A 317 -16.88 -27.60 -11.78
N GLN A 318 -17.92 -26.87 -12.20
CA GLN A 318 -18.42 -26.91 -13.58
C GLN A 318 -17.47 -26.23 -14.58
N ARG A 319 -16.51 -25.44 -14.11
CA ARG A 319 -15.55 -24.75 -14.96
C ARG A 319 -14.43 -25.69 -15.39
N ALA A 320 -14.20 -25.79 -16.69
CA ALA A 320 -13.03 -26.48 -17.20
C ALA A 320 -11.77 -25.79 -16.66
N ILE A 321 -10.94 -26.53 -15.92
CA ILE A 321 -9.60 -26.07 -15.56
C ILE A 321 -8.81 -26.01 -16.86
N ALA A 322 -8.78 -24.84 -17.49
CA ALA A 322 -7.93 -24.62 -18.65
C ALA A 322 -6.48 -24.77 -18.19
N HIS A 323 -5.88 -25.93 -18.50
CA HIS A 323 -4.44 -26.13 -18.37
C HIS A 323 -3.75 -25.07 -19.24
N ILE A 324 -2.96 -24.21 -18.59
CA ILE A 324 -2.14 -23.21 -19.27
C ILE A 324 -1.03 -23.98 -19.98
N ALA A 325 -1.00 -23.89 -21.31
CA ALA A 325 0.15 -24.26 -22.13
C ALA A 325 1.21 -23.15 -22.08
#